data_AF-A0A7V4KCL3-F1
#
_entry.id   AF-A0A7V4KCL3-F1
#
_cell.length_a   1.000
_cell.length_b   1.000
_cell.length_c   1.000
_cell.angle_alpha   90.00
_cell.angle_beta   90.00
_cell.angle_gamma   90.00
#
_symmetry.space_group_name_H-M   'P 1'
#
loop_
_entity.id
_entity.type
_entity.pdbx_description
1 polymer ?
#
loop_
_entity_poly.entity_id
_entity_poly.type
_entity_poly.pdbx_seq_one_letter_code
_entity_poly.pdbx_strand_id
1 'polypeptide(L)'
;MYNHGIILITIVIVLLVFSCIILAWGNYDVFTFLVATSIPEFDYQKLVEIRQYTYLEKRAYNEQRYVTEELILTGKARINIDEDLTRKSRISFSPNHVVQDGRLPVWAIFLVYARFPDNGMDFVEQSEILRSLIGDTQANRHWISNVFLFDVF
;
A
#
# COMPACT_ATOMS: atom_id res chain seq x y z
N MET A 1 -16.41 -43.69 -23.79
CA MET A 1 -15.06 -43.16 -24.10
C MET A 1 -14.85 -41.93 -23.24
N TYR A 2 -13.93 -42.00 -22.28
CA TYR A 2 -13.70 -40.90 -21.35
C TYR A 2 -13.15 -39.68 -22.09
N ASN A 3 -13.70 -38.51 -21.78
CA ASN A 3 -13.44 -37.28 -22.49
C ASN A 3 -12.11 -36.67 -22.01
N HIS A 4 -11.01 -37.39 -22.23
CA HIS A 4 -9.67 -37.04 -21.74
C HIS A 4 -9.22 -35.65 -22.19
N GLY A 5 -9.69 -35.18 -23.36
CA GLY A 5 -9.47 -33.81 -23.83
C GLY A 5 -10.15 -32.76 -22.94
N ILE A 6 -11.40 -33.00 -22.50
CA ILE A 6 -12.10 -32.08 -21.60
C ILE A 6 -11.42 -32.04 -20.22
N ILE A 7 -10.97 -33.19 -19.71
CA ILE A 7 -10.28 -33.25 -18.42
C ILE A 7 -8.97 -32.44 -18.46
N LEU A 8 -8.19 -32.58 -19.54
CA LEU A 8 -6.95 -31.82 -19.72
C LEU A 8 -7.21 -30.31 -19.80
N ILE A 9 -8.21 -29.89 -20.58
CA ILE A 9 -8.59 -28.47 -20.71
C ILE A 9 -9.00 -27.90 -19.36
N THR A 10 -9.81 -28.63 -18.58
CA THR A 10 -10.23 -28.20 -17.24
C THR A 10 -9.03 -28.04 -16.30
N ILE A 11 -8.07 -28.97 -16.31
CA ILE A 11 -6.85 -28.86 -15.48
C ILE A 11 -6.04 -27.62 -15.86
N VAL A 12 -5.88 -27.34 -17.16
CA VAL A 12 -5.15 -26.16 -17.63
C VAL A 12 -5.85 -24.87 -17.20
N ILE A 13 -7.18 -24.79 -17.31
CA ILE A 13 -7.95 -23.61 -16.87
C ILE A 13 -7.80 -23.39 -15.36
N VAL A 14 -7.88 -24.45 -14.55
CA VAL A 14 -7.69 -24.34 -13.09
C VAL A 14 -6.29 -23.86 -12.75
N LEU A 15 -5.26 -24.38 -13.41
CA LEU A 15 -3.88 -23.94 -13.21
C LEU A 15 -3.67 -22.48 -13.61
N LEU A 16 -4.28 -22.04 -14.72
CA LEU A 16 -4.21 -20.64 -15.15
C LEU A 16 -4.89 -19.71 -14.15
N VAL A 17 -6.10 -20.04 -13.69
CA VAL A 17 -6.82 -19.26 -12.66
C VAL A 17 -6.00 -19.20 -11.36
N PHE A 18 -5.44 -20.33 -10.92
CA PHE A 18 -4.61 -20.40 -9.73
C PHE A 18 -3.33 -19.57 -9.86
N SER A 19 -2.69 -19.59 -11.04
CA SER A 19 -1.51 -18.77 -11.32
C SER A 19 -1.84 -17.27 -11.30
N CYS A 20 -2.98 -16.86 -11.84
CA CYS A 20 -3.43 -15.48 -11.78
C CYS A 20 -3.69 -15.04 -10.33
N ILE A 21 -4.24 -15.91 -9.49
CA ILE A 21 -4.51 -15.59 -8.08
C ILE A 21 -3.20 -15.49 -7.27
N ILE A 22 -2.24 -16.39 -7.50
CA ILE A 22 -0.98 -16.42 -6.74
C ILE A 22 -0.01 -15.34 -7.21
N LEU A 23 0.09 -15.13 -8.52
CA LEU A 23 1.10 -14.24 -9.10
C LEU A 23 0.64 -12.79 -9.19
N ALA A 24 -0.66 -12.49 -9.09
CA ALA A 24 -1.15 -11.12 -9.22
C ALA A 24 -0.85 -10.23 -7.99
N TRP A 25 -0.46 -10.79 -6.85
CA TRP A 25 -0.51 -10.07 -5.57
C TRP A 25 0.80 -10.00 -4.77
N GLY A 26 1.91 -10.48 -5.32
CA GLY A 26 3.19 -10.48 -4.60
C GLY A 26 4.28 -9.76 -5.38
N ASN A 27 4.98 -8.84 -4.70
CA ASN A 27 6.27 -8.24 -5.10
C ASN A 27 6.24 -6.96 -5.95
N TYR A 28 5.14 -6.22 -6.01
CA TYR A 28 5.13 -4.90 -6.68
C TYR A 28 6.06 -3.89 -5.98
N ASP A 29 6.06 -3.92 -4.65
CA ASP A 29 6.95 -3.16 -3.79
C ASP A 29 8.43 -3.54 -4.03
N VAL A 30 8.73 -4.84 -4.11
CA VAL A 30 10.07 -5.35 -4.41
C VAL A 30 10.52 -4.91 -5.80
N PHE A 31 9.67 -5.06 -6.82
CA PHE A 31 10.00 -4.64 -8.18
C PHE A 31 10.25 -3.13 -8.25
N THR A 32 9.34 -2.32 -7.70
CA THR A 32 9.47 -0.86 -7.68
C THR A 32 10.76 -0.43 -7.01
N PHE A 33 11.09 -1.04 -5.86
CA PHE A 33 12.31 -0.73 -5.13
C PHE A 33 13.57 -1.17 -5.88
N LEU A 34 13.58 -2.35 -6.50
CA LEU A 34 14.69 -2.82 -7.33
C LEU A 34 14.92 -1.93 -8.55
N VAL A 35 13.84 -1.48 -9.21
CA VAL A 35 13.92 -0.53 -10.33
C VAL A 35 14.52 0.79 -9.86
N ALA A 36 14.03 1.37 -8.77
CA ALA A 36 14.55 2.62 -8.24
C ALA A 36 16.02 2.52 -7.84
N THR A 37 16.41 1.42 -7.19
CA THR A 37 17.80 1.17 -6.75
C THR A 37 18.74 0.75 -7.87
N SER A 38 18.22 0.40 -9.06
CA SER A 38 19.04 0.15 -10.24
C SER A 38 19.59 1.43 -10.89
N ILE A 39 19.06 2.60 -10.52
CA ILE A 39 19.51 3.89 -11.03
C ILE A 39 20.91 4.19 -10.46
N PRO A 40 21.91 4.51 -11.28
CA PRO A 40 23.25 4.88 -10.80
C PRO A 40 23.18 6.04 -9.80
N GLU A 41 23.96 5.94 -8.73
CA GLU A 41 24.07 6.96 -7.67
C GLU A 41 22.78 7.20 -6.87
N PHE A 42 21.77 6.33 -7.01
CA PHE A 42 20.56 6.41 -6.19
C PHE A 42 20.85 6.02 -4.74
N ASP A 43 20.91 7.03 -3.87
CA ASP A 43 21.05 6.84 -2.43
C ASP A 43 19.69 6.63 -1.76
N TYR A 44 19.32 5.37 -1.58
CA TYR A 44 18.09 4.97 -0.90
C TYR A 44 18.12 5.22 0.61
N GLN A 45 19.29 5.44 1.21
CA GLN A 45 19.45 5.78 2.64
C GLN A 45 19.41 7.28 2.89
N LYS A 46 19.49 8.10 1.83
CA LYS A 46 19.43 9.56 1.92
C LYS A 46 18.23 9.99 2.74
N LEU A 47 18.48 10.80 3.76
CA LEU A 47 17.43 11.45 4.54
C LEU A 47 16.85 12.62 3.74
N VAL A 48 15.52 12.64 3.62
CA VAL A 48 14.77 13.71 2.97
C VAL A 48 13.78 14.32 3.94
N GLU A 49 13.54 15.62 3.79
CA GLU A 49 12.64 16.40 4.65
C GLU A 49 11.18 16.08 4.35
N ILE A 50 10.39 15.88 5.41
CA ILE A 50 8.94 15.74 5.30
C ILE A 50 8.35 17.14 5.12
N ARG A 51 7.65 17.34 4.00
CA ARG A 51 6.96 18.60 3.72
C ARG A 51 5.53 18.54 4.25
N GLN A 52 5.09 19.66 4.81
CA GLN A 52 3.71 19.80 5.25
C GLN A 52 2.75 19.77 4.07
N TYR A 53 1.59 19.15 4.28
CA TYR A 53 0.50 19.23 3.31
C TYR A 53 0.02 20.68 3.17
N THR A 54 -0.24 21.10 1.93
CA THR A 54 -0.82 22.43 1.64
C THR A 54 -2.33 22.48 1.83
N TYR A 55 -2.96 21.36 2.20
CA TYR A 55 -4.40 21.22 2.37
C TYR A 55 -4.72 20.62 3.74
N LEU A 56 -5.91 20.93 4.24
CA LEU A 56 -6.41 20.38 5.50
C LEU A 56 -7.15 19.07 5.22
N GLU A 57 -6.54 17.94 5.55
CA GLU A 57 -7.17 16.62 5.49
C GLU A 57 -8.01 16.39 6.76
N LYS A 58 -9.29 16.06 6.60
CA LYS A 58 -10.23 15.84 7.71
C LYS A 58 -10.67 14.38 7.85
N ARG A 59 -10.32 13.53 6.88
CA ARG A 59 -10.72 12.13 6.86
C ARG A 59 -10.02 11.33 7.95
N ALA A 60 -10.78 10.44 8.58
CA ALA A 60 -10.26 9.47 9.53
C ALA A 60 -9.80 8.23 8.76
N TYR A 61 -8.49 7.99 8.75
CA TYR A 61 -7.89 6.85 8.06
C TYR A 61 -7.51 5.75 9.05
N ASN A 62 -7.30 4.55 8.53
CA ASN A 62 -6.72 3.48 9.31
C ASN A 62 -5.24 3.75 9.61
N GLU A 63 -4.93 4.30 10.78
CA GLU A 63 -3.57 4.63 11.22
C GLU A 63 -2.61 3.43 11.29
N GLN A 64 -3.12 2.19 11.24
CA GLN A 64 -2.27 0.99 11.17
C GLN A 64 -1.70 0.76 9.76
N ARG A 65 -2.29 1.38 8.74
CA ARG A 65 -1.99 1.14 7.33
C ARG A 65 -1.66 2.42 6.57
N TYR A 66 -2.35 3.52 6.88
CA TYR A 66 -2.08 4.85 6.34
C TYR A 66 -1.07 5.59 7.23
N VAL A 67 0.02 6.06 6.62
CA VAL A 67 1.08 6.79 7.31
C VAL A 67 0.96 8.28 6.99
N THR A 68 0.62 9.09 8.00
CA THR A 68 0.51 10.55 7.89
C THR A 68 1.76 11.26 8.37
N GLU A 69 1.90 12.54 8.02
CA GLU A 69 2.93 13.43 8.57
C GLU A 69 2.91 13.41 10.10
N GLU A 70 1.73 13.56 10.73
CA GLU A 70 1.58 13.55 12.18
C GLU A 70 2.06 12.24 12.81
N LEU A 71 1.69 11.09 12.23
CA LEU A 71 2.15 9.79 12.73
C LEU A 71 3.67 9.65 12.61
N ILE A 72 4.27 10.18 11.55
CA ILE A 72 5.73 10.18 11.38
C ILE A 72 6.39 11.08 12.43
N LEU A 73 5.95 12.34 12.55
CA LEU A 73 6.52 13.33 13.48
C LEU A 73 6.35 12.92 14.95
N THR A 74 5.27 12.21 15.29
CA THR A 74 5.01 11.71 16.65
C THR A 74 5.67 10.34 16.94
N GLY A 75 6.38 9.77 15.96
CA GLY A 75 7.03 8.46 16.10
C GLY A 75 6.04 7.28 16.18
N LYS A 76 4.77 7.49 15.80
CA LYS A 76 3.72 6.46 15.82
C LYS A 76 3.57 5.74 14.48
N ALA A 77 4.20 6.25 13.41
CA ALA A 77 4.17 5.64 12.09
C ALA A 77 4.73 4.22 12.11
N ARG A 78 3.98 3.28 11.53
CA ARG A 78 4.41 1.89 11.35
C ARG A 78 4.80 1.66 9.89
N ILE A 79 6.09 1.69 9.62
CA ILE A 79 6.65 1.37 8.30
C ILE A 79 7.20 -0.05 8.37
N ASN A 80 6.40 -0.99 7.90
CA ASN A 80 6.77 -2.40 7.88
C ASN A 80 7.58 -2.72 6.63
N ILE A 81 8.84 -3.12 6.84
CA ILE A 81 9.73 -3.62 5.80
C ILE A 81 9.29 -5.05 5.47
N ASP A 82 9.03 -5.33 4.20
CA ASP A 82 8.78 -6.69 3.75
C ASP A 82 10.05 -7.55 3.91
N GLU A 83 9.94 -8.68 4.59
CA GLU A 83 11.04 -9.65 4.73
C GLU A 83 11.52 -10.15 3.36
N ASP A 84 10.60 -10.32 2.41
CA ASP A 84 10.90 -10.71 1.04
C ASP A 84 11.71 -9.63 0.32
N LEU A 85 11.44 -8.35 0.56
CA LEU A 85 12.23 -7.24 0.02
C LEU A 85 13.66 -7.30 0.54
N THR A 86 13.83 -7.45 1.86
CA THR A 86 15.15 -7.54 2.49
C THR A 86 15.92 -8.76 1.97
N ARG A 87 15.26 -9.92 1.88
CA ARG A 87 15.84 -11.18 1.41
C ARG A 87 16.24 -11.14 -0.07
N LYS A 88 15.37 -10.63 -0.95
CA LYS A 88 15.56 -10.67 -2.42
C LYS A 88 16.48 -9.57 -2.92
N SER A 89 16.41 -8.37 -2.35
CA SER A 89 17.22 -7.23 -2.79
C SER A 89 18.64 -7.23 -2.20
N ARG A 90 18.89 -7.99 -1.12
CA ARG A 90 20.12 -7.93 -0.31
C ARG A 90 20.42 -6.54 0.26
N ILE A 91 19.42 -5.67 0.28
CA ILE A 91 19.53 -4.31 0.80
C ILE A 91 19.30 -4.35 2.31
N SER A 92 20.23 -3.76 3.05
CA SER A 92 20.06 -3.54 4.49
C SER A 92 19.37 -2.21 4.72
N PHE A 93 18.20 -2.24 5.34
CA PHE A 93 17.51 -1.05 5.83
C PHE A 93 18.03 -0.72 7.23
N SER A 94 18.22 0.57 7.53
CA SER A 94 18.63 1.00 8.87
C SER A 94 17.38 1.19 9.74
N PRO A 95 17.10 0.32 10.73
CA PRO A 95 15.84 0.39 11.49
C PRO A 95 15.77 1.63 12.38
N ASN A 96 16.92 2.15 12.81
CA ASN A 96 17.02 3.28 13.75
C ASN A 96 16.81 4.66 13.08
N HIS A 97 16.57 4.71 11.77
CA HIS A 97 16.54 5.95 10.99
C HIS A 97 15.16 6.30 10.46
N VAL A 98 14.10 5.61 10.90
CA VAL A 98 12.76 5.82 10.33
C VAL A 98 12.37 7.30 10.40
N VAL A 99 12.69 7.99 11.50
CA VAL A 99 12.53 9.45 11.62
C VAL A 99 13.69 10.04 12.43
N GLN A 100 14.41 10.99 11.86
CA GLN A 100 15.42 11.80 12.55
C GLN A 100 15.20 13.27 12.18
N ASP A 101 14.87 14.12 13.16
CA ASP A 101 14.69 15.57 12.98
C ASP A 101 13.70 15.95 11.84
N GLY A 102 12.55 15.29 11.76
CA GLY A 102 11.55 15.54 10.69
C GLY A 102 11.99 15.07 9.30
N ARG A 103 13.04 14.26 9.23
CA ARG A 103 13.54 13.64 7.99
C ARG A 103 13.33 12.14 8.01
N LEU A 104 13.11 11.57 6.83
CA LEU A 104 12.83 10.16 6.60
C LEU A 104 13.75 9.65 5.48
N PRO A 105 14.30 8.43 5.55
CA PRO A 105 15.09 7.89 4.46
C PRO A 105 14.23 7.59 3.23
N VAL A 106 14.79 7.75 2.03
CA VAL A 106 14.08 7.53 0.76
C VAL A 106 13.41 6.16 0.70
N TRP A 107 14.06 5.08 1.17
CA TRP A 107 13.47 3.74 1.16
C TRP A 107 12.15 3.64 1.93
N ALA A 108 11.98 4.43 3.00
CA ALA A 108 10.77 4.38 3.81
C ALA A 108 9.58 5.03 3.08
N ILE A 109 9.84 6.03 2.22
CA ILE A 109 8.84 6.59 1.31
C ILE A 109 8.36 5.52 0.33
N PHE A 110 9.30 4.77 -0.26
CA PHE A 110 8.94 3.68 -1.18
C PHE A 110 8.10 2.62 -0.48
N LEU A 111 8.39 2.25 0.76
CA LEU A 111 7.57 1.26 1.47
C LEU A 111 6.16 1.75 1.83
N VAL A 112 6.01 3.05 2.08
CA VAL A 112 4.69 3.64 2.33
C VAL A 112 3.88 3.71 1.02
N TYR A 113 4.49 4.14 -0.09
CA TYR A 113 3.77 4.38 -1.35
C TYR A 113 3.75 3.21 -2.34
N ALA A 114 4.69 2.25 -2.25
CA ALA A 114 4.77 1.10 -3.16
C ALA A 114 3.88 -0.07 -2.75
N ARG A 115 3.19 0.03 -1.61
CA ARG A 115 2.13 -0.92 -1.21
C ARG A 115 0.92 -0.72 -2.13
N PHE A 116 1.02 -1.31 -3.31
CA PHE A 116 -0.08 -1.47 -4.25
C PHE A 116 -0.58 -2.91 -4.19
N PRO A 117 -1.90 -3.15 -4.16
CA PRO A 117 -2.97 -2.17 -4.14
C PRO A 117 -3.14 -1.54 -2.75
N ASP A 118 -3.93 -0.47 -2.69
CA ASP A 118 -4.28 0.22 -1.45
C ASP A 118 -4.69 -0.81 -0.40
N ASN A 119 -3.76 -1.08 0.52
CA ASN A 119 -3.89 -2.19 1.46
C ASN A 119 -4.82 -1.80 2.61
N GLY A 120 -5.87 -0.99 2.40
CA GLY A 120 -6.71 -0.48 3.48
C GLY A 120 -6.11 0.73 4.18
N MET A 121 -5.39 1.57 3.43
CA MET A 121 -5.17 2.99 3.79
C MET A 121 -6.47 3.80 3.68
N ASP A 122 -7.49 3.18 3.11
CA ASP A 122 -8.87 3.62 3.00
C ASP A 122 -9.42 4.45 4.19
N PHE A 123 -10.30 5.39 3.84
CA PHE A 123 -11.15 6.09 4.81
C PHE A 123 -12.00 5.09 5.62
N VAL A 124 -12.09 5.34 6.92
CA VAL A 124 -12.93 4.58 7.84
C VAL A 124 -14.22 5.38 8.07
N GLU A 125 -15.28 5.03 7.33
CA GLU A 125 -16.62 5.57 7.59
C GLU A 125 -17.05 5.20 9.01
N GLN A 126 -17.24 6.21 9.85
CA GLN A 126 -17.55 6.05 11.27
C GLN A 126 -19.04 5.80 11.51
N SER A 127 -19.91 6.16 10.55
CA SER A 127 -21.35 5.94 10.65
C SER A 127 -21.74 4.56 10.13
N GLU A 128 -22.25 3.70 11.02
CA GLU A 128 -22.78 2.38 10.64
C GLU A 128 -23.95 2.47 9.64
N ILE A 129 -24.75 3.53 9.73
CA ILE A 129 -25.90 3.76 8.86
C ILE A 129 -25.43 4.06 7.43
N LEU A 130 -24.47 4.97 7.28
CA LEU A 130 -23.90 5.30 5.97
C LEU A 130 -23.18 4.09 5.38
N ARG A 131 -22.33 3.42 6.16
CA ARG A 131 -21.63 2.21 5.72
C ARG A 131 -22.58 1.11 5.23
N SER A 132 -23.75 0.96 5.87
CA SER A 132 -24.79 0.01 5.44
C SER A 132 -25.47 0.42 4.12
N LEU A 133 -25.61 1.73 3.88
CA LEU A 133 -26.30 2.27 2.70
C LEU A 133 -25.43 2.25 1.44
N ILE A 134 -24.18 2.72 1.54
CA ILE A 134 -23.27 2.84 0.39
C ILE A 134 -22.38 1.61 0.22
N GLY A 135 -22.22 0.79 1.26
CA GLY A 135 -21.35 -0.39 1.28
C GLY A 135 -19.87 -0.05 1.52
N ASP A 136 -19.07 -1.08 1.79
CA ASP A 136 -17.62 -0.98 2.04
C ASP A 136 -16.81 -1.26 0.76
N THR A 137 -17.04 -0.44 -0.28
CA THR A 137 -16.43 -0.61 -1.59
C THR A 137 -15.15 0.23 -1.72
N GLN A 138 -14.18 -0.23 -2.53
CA GLN A 138 -12.96 0.55 -2.86
C GLN A 138 -13.28 1.93 -3.44
N ALA A 139 -14.39 2.06 -4.18
CA ALA A 139 -14.86 3.34 -4.70
C ALA A 139 -15.24 4.32 -3.57
N ASN A 140 -16.02 3.87 -2.58
CA ASN A 140 -16.42 4.71 -1.44
C ASN A 140 -15.24 5.12 -0.56
N ARG A 141 -14.14 4.35 -0.59
CA ARG A 141 -12.93 4.62 0.19
C ARG A 141 -12.00 5.66 -0.45
N HIS A 142 -12.28 6.02 -1.71
CA HIS A 142 -11.46 6.92 -2.54
C HIS A 142 -12.26 8.07 -3.18
N TRP A 143 -13.58 8.09 -3.00
CA TRP A 143 -14.50 9.02 -3.65
C TRP A 143 -15.16 9.93 -2.61
N ILE A 144 -15.20 11.24 -2.88
CA ILE A 144 -16.02 12.19 -2.12
C ILE A 144 -17.38 12.32 -2.83
N SER A 145 -18.46 11.86 -2.20
CA SER A 145 -19.81 11.95 -2.77
C SER A 145 -20.69 12.86 -1.94
N ASN A 146 -21.45 13.71 -2.61
CA ASN A 146 -22.52 14.46 -1.96
C ASN A 146 -23.81 13.68 -2.14
N VAL A 147 -24.30 13.10 -1.04
CA VAL A 147 -25.64 12.50 -1.00
C VAL A 147 -26.56 13.54 -0.37
N PHE A 148 -27.40 14.17 -1.21
CA PHE A 148 -28.26 15.31 -0.84
C PHE A 148 -27.48 16.55 -0.35
N LEU A 149 -27.47 16.80 0.96
CA LEU A 149 -26.90 17.98 1.63
C LEU A 149 -25.74 17.60 2.56
N PHE A 150 -25.36 16.33 2.60
CA PHE A 150 -24.29 15.82 3.44
C PHE A 150 -23.12 15.40 2.56
N ASP A 151 -21.95 15.93 2.89
CA ASP A 151 -20.70 15.43 2.35
C ASP A 151 -20.45 14.05 2.98
N VAL A 152 -20.36 13.04 2.13
CA VAL A 152 -19.96 11.68 2.51
C VAL A 152 -18.52 11.50 2.05
N PHE A 153 -17.66 11.23 3.02
CA PHE A 153 -16.21 11.14 2.85
C PHE A 153 -15.74 9.70 2.65
#